data_AF-A0A2G6DLI7-F1
#
_entry.id   AF-A0A2G6DLI7-F1
#
_cell.length_a   1.000
_cell.length_b   1.000
_cell.length_c   1.000
_cell.angle_alpha   90.00
_cell.angle_beta   90.00
_cell.angle_gamma   90.00
#
_symmetry.space_group_name_H-M   'P 1'
#
loop_
_entity.id
_entity.type
_entity.pdbx_description
1 polymer ?
#
loop_
_entity_poly.entity_id
_entity_poly.type
_entity_poly.pdbx_seq_one_letter_code
_entity_poly.pdbx_strand_id
1 'polypeptide(L)' 'MTDLWMWFTDLGNSKVAALVIFFVTFVGIILYVYTNRSRSKRLESYRNVPFLDDEERIPGKKHVRPTQRDEN' A
#
# COMPACT_ATOMS: atom_id res chain seq x y z
N MET A 1 35.68 17.35 13.20
CA MET A 1 34.45 16.52 13.38
C MET A 1 33.34 17.27 14.12
N THR A 2 33.65 18.23 14.99
CA THR A 2 32.68 19.14 15.64
C THR A 2 32.31 20.34 14.78
N ASP A 3 33.05 20.57 13.69
CA ASP A 3 32.91 21.71 12.78
C ASP A 3 31.53 21.76 12.12
N LEU A 4 30.95 20.60 11.80
CA LEU A 4 29.59 20.48 11.27
C LEU A 4 28.53 20.93 12.27
N TRP A 5 28.71 20.58 13.55
CA TRP A 5 27.79 20.98 14.62
C TRP A 5 27.88 22.49 14.89
N MET A 6 29.10 23.05 14.91
CA MET A 6 29.28 24.50 15.06
C MET A 6 28.68 25.27 13.88
N TRP A 7 28.91 24.79 12.65
CA TRP A 7 28.32 25.38 11.43
C TRP A 7 26.80 25.33 11.42
N PHE A 8 26.19 24.25 11.93
CA PHE A 8 24.73 24.12 12.04
C PHE A 8 24.12 25.09 13.06
N THR A 9 24.84 25.35 14.16
CA THR A 9 24.42 26.30 15.19
C THR A 9 24.78 27.75 14.89
N ASP A 10 25.53 28.00 13.81
CA ASP A 10 25.89 29.35 13.38
C ASP A 10 24.68 30.05 12.74
N LEU A 11 24.13 31.05 13.45
CA LEU A 11 22.99 31.84 12.99
C LEU A 11 23.30 32.63 11.71
N GLY A 12 24.58 32.87 11.38
CA GLY A 12 24.99 33.48 10.12
C GLY A 12 24.57 32.67 8.89
N ASN A 13 24.50 31.34 9.03
CA ASN A 13 24.11 30.41 7.97
C ASN A 13 22.68 29.88 8.13
N SER A 14 21.91 30.46 9.05
CA SER A 14 20.53 30.05 9.38
C SER A 14 19.62 29.91 8.15
N LYS A 15 19.77 30.77 7.14
CA LYS A 15 19.03 30.69 5.89
C LYS A 15 19.31 29.40 5.13
N VAL A 16 20.59 29.02 5.02
CA VAL A 16 21.01 27.79 4.32
C VAL A 16 20.61 26.56 5.13
N ALA A 17 20.82 26.59 6.45
CA ALA A 17 20.43 25.51 7.35
C ALA A 17 18.92 25.22 7.30
N ALA A 18 18.09 26.25 7.37
CA ALA A 18 16.64 26.10 7.25
C ALA A 18 16.23 25.50 5.90
N LEU A 19 16.88 25.90 4.81
CA LEU A 19 16.59 25.42 3.47
C LEU A 19 16.96 23.94 3.30
N VAL A 20 18.10 23.52 3.84
CA VAL A 20 18.53 22.12 3.84
C VAL A 20 17.57 21.26 4.67
N ILE A 21 17.23 21.67 5.89
CA ILE A 21 16.30 20.92 6.75
C ILE A 21 14.92 20.83 6.09
N PHE A 22 14.40 21.93 5.56
CA PHE A 22 13.10 21.95 4.88
C PHE A 22 13.09 21.03 3.66
N PHE A 23 14.16 21.06 2.86
CA PHE A 23 14.28 20.21 1.68
C PHE A 23 14.39 18.73 2.04
N VAL A 24 15.24 18.37 3.00
CA VAL A 24 15.42 16.98 3.42
C VAL A 24 14.15 16.44 4.08
N THR A 25 13.48 17.23 4.90
CA THR A 25 12.20 16.84 5.51
C THR A 25 11.12 16.64 4.44
N PHE A 26 11.03 17.53 3.44
CA PHE A 26 10.11 17.39 2.32
C PHE A 26 10.36 16.11 1.51
N VAL A 27 11.60 15.86 1.10
CA VAL A 27 11.98 14.62 0.39
C VAL A 27 11.70 13.39 1.27
N GLY A 28 12.01 13.46 2.56
CA GLY A 28 11.73 12.39 3.52
C GLY A 28 10.24 12.05 3.61
N ILE A 29 9.36 13.06 3.64
CA ILE A 29 7.90 12.86 3.64
C ILE A 29 7.44 12.21 2.33
N ILE A 30 7.94 12.67 1.17
CA ILE A 30 7.63 12.05 -0.13
C ILE A 30 8.02 10.57 -0.08
N LEU A 31 9.26 10.26 0.29
CA LEU A 31 9.72 8.89 0.38
C LEU A 31 8.88 8.05 1.35
N TYR A 32 8.51 8.60 2.51
CA TYR A 32 7.63 7.93 3.48
C TYR A 32 6.27 7.59 2.88
N VAL A 33 5.63 8.54 2.21
CA VAL A 33 4.30 8.36 1.59
C VAL A 33 4.35 7.33 0.46
N TYR A 34 5.33 7.43 -0.43
CA TYR A 34 5.43 6.55 -1.61
C TYR A 34 5.98 5.16 -1.28
N THR A 35 6.86 5.03 -0.28
CA THR A 35 7.38 3.74 0.18
C THR A 35 6.33 2.94 0.94
N ASN A 36 5.37 3.59 1.59
CA ASN A 36 4.28 2.94 2.34
C ASN A 36 3.19 2.32 1.43
N ARG A 37 3.55 1.81 0.24
CA ARG A 37 2.64 1.16 -0.72
C ARG A 37 2.34 -0.31 -0.37
N SER A 38 2.94 -0.83 0.70
CA SER A 38 2.74 -2.23 1.15
C SER A 38 1.27 -2.58 1.45
N ARG A 39 0.42 -1.58 1.76
CA ARG A 39 -1.03 -1.77 1.99
C ARG A 39 -1.82 -2.11 0.71
N SER A 40 -1.29 -1.83 -0.50
CA SER A 40 -1.96 -2.15 -1.76
C SER A 40 -2.01 -3.65 -2.08
N LYS A 41 -1.13 -4.48 -1.51
CA LYS A 41 -1.13 -5.94 -1.77
C LYS A 41 -2.40 -6.64 -1.29
N ARG A 42 -3.04 -6.15 -0.22
CA ARG A 42 -4.31 -6.70 0.27
C ARG A 42 -5.50 -6.33 -0.62
N LEU A 43 -5.40 -5.26 -1.41
CA LEU A 43 -6.43 -4.81 -2.35
C LEU A 43 -6.31 -5.53 -3.71
N GLU A 44 -5.13 -6.03 -4.09
CA GLU A 44 -4.98 -6.84 -5.31
C GLU A 44 -5.51 -8.27 -5.15
N SER A 45 -5.58 -8.79 -3.92
CA SER A 45 -6.16 -10.12 -3.64
C SER A 45 -7.63 -10.28 -4.06
N TYR A 46 -8.33 -9.17 -4.32
CA TYR A 46 -9.71 -9.15 -4.78
C TYR A 46 -9.88 -8.65 -6.23
N ARG A 47 -8.79 -8.41 -6.98
CA ARG A 47 -8.90 -7.95 -8.38
C ARG A 47 -9.45 -9.04 -9.30
N ASN A 48 -9.20 -10.32 -8.99
CA ASN A 48 -9.75 -11.45 -9.74
C ASN A 48 -11.03 -11.96 -9.09
N VAL A 49 -12.03 -11.09 -8.94
CA VAL A 49 -13.39 -11.57 -8.70
C VAL A 49 -13.86 -12.27 -9.98
N PRO A 50 -14.16 -13.58 -9.95
CA PRO A 50 -14.74 -14.24 -11.12
C PRO A 50 -16.06 -13.54 -11.43
N PHE A 51 -16.25 -13.13 -12.69
CA PHE A 51 -17.54 -12.64 -13.12
C PHE A 51 -18.54 -13.79 -12.99
N LEU A 52 -19.75 -13.50 -12.48
CA LEU A 52 -20.82 -14.50 -12.37
C LEU A 52 -21.21 -15.06 -13.76
N ASP A 53 -20.82 -14.38 -14.84
CA ASP A 53 -20.98 -14.82 -16.22
C ASP A 53 -19.97 -15.92 -16.64
N ASP A 54 -18.86 -16.08 -15.92
CA ASP A 54 -17.88 -17.17 -16.16
C ASP A 54 -18.27 -18.47 -15.42
N GLU A 55 -19.32 -18.44 -14.59
CA GLU A 55 -19.76 -19.59 -13.78
C GLU A 55 -20.32 -20.74 -14.64
N GLU A 56 -20.56 -20.49 -15.94
CA GLU A 56 -20.98 -21.51 -16.91
C GLU A 56 -19.82 -22.40 -17.41
N ARG A 57 -18.57 -22.15 -17.01
CA ARG A 57 -17.39 -22.92 -17.43
C ARG A 57 -16.54 -23.49 -16.29
N ILE A 58 -17.12 -23.83 -15.14
CA ILE A 58 -16.41 -24.58 -14.09
C ILE A 58 -16.72 -26.08 -14.24
N PRO A 59 -15.84 -26.90 -14.87
CA PRO A 59 -16.01 -28.35 -14.88
C PRO A 59 -15.71 -28.90 -13.49
N GLY A 60 -16.71 -28.97 -12.62
CA GLY A 60 -16.51 -29.55 -11.28
C GLY A 60 -17.57 -29.28 -10.22
N LYS A 61 -18.49 -28.32 -10.40
CA LYS A 61 -19.63 -28.17 -9.48
C LYS A 61 -20.62 -29.31 -9.71
N LYS A 62 -20.47 -30.39 -8.94
CA LYS A 62 -21.50 -31.44 -8.85
C LYS A 62 -22.78 -30.80 -8.32
N HIS A 63 -23.80 -30.80 -9.15
CA HIS A 63 -25.15 -30.38 -8.79
C HIS A 63 -25.68 -31.33 -7.72
N VAL A 64 -25.74 -30.88 -6.46
CA VAL A 64 -26.40 -31.64 -5.39
C VAL A 64 -27.90 -31.49 -5.62
N ARG A 65 -28.52 -32.52 -6.19
CA ARG A 65 -29.98 -32.58 -6.36
C ARG A 65 -30.65 -32.57 -4.98
N PRO A 66 -31.73 -31.80 -4.78
CA PRO A 66 -32.48 -31.86 -3.53
C PRO A 66 -33.10 -33.26 -3.40
N THR A 67 -32.79 -33.94 -2.31
CA THR A 67 -33.38 -35.22 -1.92
C THR A 67 -34.90 -35.07 -1.98
N GLN A 68 -35.54 -35.81 -2.90
CA GLN A 68 -36.98 -35.96 -2.87
C GLN A 68 -37.34 -36.58 -1.53
N ARG A 69 -38.20 -35.86 -0.80
CA ARG A 69 -38.93 -36.35 0.36
C ARG A 69 -39.71 -37.57 -0.11
N ASP A 70 -39.25 -38.75 0.29
CA ASP A 70 -39.94 -40.02 0.09
C ASP A 70 -41.27 -39.98 0.88
N GLU A 71 -42.37 -39.76 0.17
CA GLU A 71 -43.72 -39.96 0.67
C GLU A 71 -44.12 -41.41 0.34
N ASN A 72 -44.08 -42.27 1.37
CA ASN A 72 -44.83 -43.53 1.45
C ASN A 72 -45.14 -43.85 2.91
#